data_AF-A5ZRC4-F1
#
_entry.id   AF-A5ZRC4-F1
#
_cell.length_a   1.000
_cell.length_b   1.000
_cell.length_c   1.000
_cell.angle_alpha   90.00
_cell.angle_beta   90.00
_cell.angle_gamma   90.00
#
_symmetry.space_group_name_H-M   'P 1'
#
loop_
_entity.id
_entity.type
_entity.pdbx_description
1 polymer ?
#
loop_
_entity_poly.entity_id
_entity_poly.type
_entity_poly.pdbx_seq_one_letter_code
_entity_poly.pdbx_strand_id
1 'polypeptide(L)'
;MTPDDINQIIITHGHHDHFGGNFKMYTSNPEIEFMAHEMDYEWMEDHQKHFNEMYLSYTDQWYPDDAYEKAVIDFSGHDSPITTVIKGKETVIDIGNGMTITIYHTGAHSPGEILLYIKEKDCIITGDCIQVRGTMNESGIGTFPLFVNVEHYIDALNKIKELNCTCVCTAHTGILTREEANELIKESFAFMLTHQEHIIDTLKKAEKPMALHEIVKELHGKYYQVYEMAYQIHATTHAQCQYLKAKGILKRVPHNGKLLWSIK
;
A
#
# COMPACT_ATOMS: atom_id res chain seq x y z
N MET A 1 -16.41 -19.30 16.47
CA MET A 1 -16.72 -18.01 15.85
C MET A 1 -17.31 -18.30 14.48
N THR A 2 -18.48 -17.75 14.22
CA THR A 2 -19.23 -17.78 12.97
C THR A 2 -19.44 -16.32 12.50
N PRO A 3 -19.88 -16.06 11.26
CA PRO A 3 -20.24 -14.69 10.84
C PRO A 3 -21.28 -14.00 11.74
N ASP A 4 -22.13 -14.77 12.43
CA ASP A 4 -23.13 -14.25 13.37
C ASP A 4 -22.49 -13.73 14.69
N ASP A 5 -21.25 -14.12 14.97
CA ASP A 5 -20.48 -13.65 16.13
C ASP A 5 -19.71 -12.34 15.84
N ILE A 6 -19.80 -11.80 14.61
CA ILE A 6 -19.05 -10.62 14.16
C ILE A 6 -20.02 -9.45 14.01
N ASN A 7 -19.76 -8.34 14.69
CA ASN A 7 -20.56 -7.12 14.57
C ASN A 7 -20.01 -6.13 13.54
N GLN A 8 -18.68 -6.06 13.42
CA GLN A 8 -17.98 -5.04 12.64
C GLN A 8 -16.78 -5.65 11.90
N ILE A 9 -16.55 -5.22 10.67
CA ILE A 9 -15.36 -5.50 9.87
C ILE A 9 -14.77 -4.15 9.45
N ILE A 10 -13.53 -3.88 9.88
CA ILE A 10 -12.78 -2.67 9.53
C ILE A 10 -11.71 -3.07 8.51
N ILE A 11 -11.80 -2.50 7.32
CA ILE A 11 -10.86 -2.77 6.22
C ILE A 11 -9.72 -1.77 6.31
N THR A 12 -8.48 -2.26 6.35
CA THR A 12 -7.30 -1.40 6.52
C THR A 12 -6.98 -0.57 5.27
N HIS A 13 -7.22 -1.12 4.08
CA HIS A 13 -7.02 -0.44 2.81
C HIS A 13 -7.65 -1.19 1.63
N GLY A 14 -7.69 -0.52 0.49
CA GLY A 14 -8.29 -1.02 -0.75
C GLY A 14 -7.41 -1.93 -1.60
N HIS A 15 -6.68 -2.89 -1.02
CA HIS A 15 -6.11 -4.00 -1.80
C HIS A 15 -6.93 -5.27 -1.64
N HIS A 16 -7.02 -6.05 -2.72
CA HIS A 16 -7.94 -7.17 -2.86
C HIS A 16 -7.78 -8.27 -1.81
N ASP A 17 -6.59 -8.47 -1.26
CA ASP A 17 -6.33 -9.41 -0.16
C ASP A 17 -6.88 -8.93 1.20
N HIS A 18 -7.21 -7.64 1.33
CA HIS A 18 -7.79 -7.05 2.55
C HIS A 18 -9.30 -6.87 2.49
N PHE A 19 -9.88 -6.80 1.29
CA PHE A 19 -11.34 -6.66 1.11
C PHE A 19 -12.01 -7.81 0.35
N GLY A 20 -11.27 -8.70 -0.32
CA GLY A 20 -11.85 -9.72 -1.21
C GLY A 20 -12.72 -10.76 -0.49
N GLY A 21 -12.60 -10.87 0.83
CA GLY A 21 -13.49 -11.66 1.68
C GLY A 21 -14.84 -11.00 1.99
N ASN A 22 -15.01 -9.70 1.73
CA ASN A 22 -16.15 -8.91 2.20
C ASN A 22 -17.49 -9.45 1.69
N PHE A 23 -17.61 -9.73 0.40
CA PHE A 23 -18.88 -10.23 -0.17
C PHE A 23 -19.32 -11.54 0.47
N LYS A 24 -18.38 -12.45 0.75
CA LYS A 24 -18.68 -13.71 1.43
C LYS A 24 -19.16 -13.47 2.86
N MET A 25 -18.56 -12.52 3.57
CA MET A 25 -19.00 -12.15 4.92
C MET A 25 -20.38 -11.49 4.90
N TYR A 26 -20.61 -10.55 3.98
CA TYR A 26 -21.87 -9.84 3.81
C TYR A 26 -23.03 -10.79 3.45
N THR A 27 -22.82 -11.72 2.52
CA THR A 27 -23.83 -12.71 2.15
C THR A 27 -24.10 -13.72 3.27
N SER A 28 -23.15 -13.93 4.17
CA SER A 28 -23.33 -14.80 5.35
C SER A 28 -24.09 -14.08 6.46
N ASN A 29 -23.82 -12.79 6.68
CA ASN A 29 -24.53 -11.95 7.65
C ASN A 29 -24.54 -10.47 7.17
N PRO A 30 -25.67 -9.97 6.65
CA PRO A 30 -25.77 -8.59 6.16
C PRO A 30 -25.92 -7.55 7.28
N GLU A 31 -26.03 -7.96 8.55
CA GLU A 31 -26.06 -7.06 9.70
C GLU A 31 -24.64 -6.61 10.14
N ILE A 32 -23.58 -7.22 9.60
CA ILE A 32 -22.20 -6.81 9.85
C ILE A 32 -22.00 -5.39 9.32
N GLU A 33 -21.46 -4.51 10.16
CA GLU A 33 -21.02 -3.18 9.74
C GLU A 33 -19.65 -3.26 9.05
N PHE A 34 -19.60 -2.93 7.75
CA PHE A 34 -18.36 -2.86 6.98
C PHE A 34 -17.85 -1.42 6.94
N MET A 35 -16.60 -1.23 7.38
CA MET A 35 -16.00 0.09 7.56
C MET A 35 -14.74 0.24 6.72
N ALA A 36 -14.65 1.30 5.92
CA ALA A 36 -13.46 1.64 5.15
C ALA A 36 -13.24 3.16 5.12
N HIS A 37 -11.99 3.58 4.89
CA HIS A 37 -11.65 4.99 4.79
C HIS A 37 -12.20 5.62 3.50
N GLU A 38 -12.58 6.89 3.57
CA GLU A 38 -13.22 7.65 2.48
C GLU A 38 -12.40 7.74 1.17
N MET A 39 -11.11 7.40 1.22
CA MET A 39 -10.23 7.40 0.05
C MET A 39 -10.16 6.06 -0.68
N ASP A 40 -10.59 4.96 -0.06
CA ASP A 40 -10.56 3.63 -0.68
C ASP A 40 -11.95 2.99 -0.78
N TYR A 41 -12.97 3.44 -0.03
CA TYR A 41 -14.25 2.73 0.09
C TYR A 41 -14.94 2.41 -1.26
N GLU A 42 -14.82 3.31 -2.25
CA GLU A 42 -15.42 3.13 -3.58
C GLU A 42 -14.80 1.96 -4.35
N TRP A 43 -13.56 1.57 -4.01
CA TRP A 43 -12.88 0.42 -4.60
C TRP A 43 -13.47 -0.91 -4.13
N MET A 44 -14.08 -0.96 -2.93
CA MET A 44 -14.78 -2.15 -2.43
C MET A 44 -16.20 -2.26 -2.98
N GLU A 45 -16.83 -1.12 -3.32
CA GLU A 45 -18.18 -1.09 -3.92
C GLU A 45 -18.16 -1.25 -5.44
N ASP A 46 -17.02 -1.03 -6.09
CA ASP A 46 -16.82 -1.21 -7.53
C ASP A 46 -15.40 -1.71 -7.80
N HIS A 47 -15.27 -3.03 -7.97
CA HIS A 47 -13.97 -3.67 -8.21
C HIS A 47 -13.36 -3.31 -9.57
N GLN A 48 -14.18 -2.92 -10.56
CA GLN A 48 -13.67 -2.44 -11.83
C GLN A 48 -13.07 -1.05 -11.68
N LYS A 49 -13.71 -0.18 -10.89
CA LYS A 49 -13.16 1.12 -10.51
C LYS A 49 -11.85 0.96 -9.74
N HIS A 50 -11.78 0.04 -8.77
CA HIS A 50 -10.53 -0.33 -8.10
C HIS A 50 -9.43 -0.66 -9.11
N PHE A 51 -9.72 -1.54 -10.07
CA PHE A 51 -8.75 -1.91 -11.10
C PHE A 51 -8.29 -0.69 -11.91
N ASN A 52 -9.24 0.12 -12.38
CA ASN A 52 -8.96 1.28 -13.23
C ASN A 52 -8.17 2.36 -12.48
N GLU A 53 -8.53 2.68 -11.24
CA GLU A 53 -7.90 3.77 -10.51
C GLU A 53 -6.54 3.37 -9.94
N MET A 54 -6.39 2.13 -9.47
CA MET A 54 -5.12 1.66 -8.92
C MET A 54 -4.17 1.19 -10.02
N TYR A 55 -4.59 0.21 -10.82
CA TYR A 55 -3.70 -0.49 -11.75
C TYR A 55 -3.58 0.19 -13.12
N LEU A 56 -4.43 1.16 -13.46
CA LEU A 56 -4.25 1.98 -14.67
C LEU A 56 -3.73 3.41 -14.37
N SER A 57 -3.39 3.70 -13.10
CA SER A 57 -2.82 4.99 -12.66
C SER A 57 -1.60 5.46 -13.45
N TYR A 58 -0.88 4.54 -14.10
CA TYR A 58 0.38 4.83 -14.79
C TYR A 58 0.39 4.42 -16.27
N THR A 59 -0.78 4.19 -16.87
CA THR A 59 -0.96 3.66 -18.24
C THR A 59 0.02 4.22 -19.25
N ASP A 60 0.19 5.53 -19.37
CA ASP A 60 1.13 6.13 -20.34
C ASP A 60 2.58 5.61 -20.29
N GLN A 61 2.96 4.99 -19.17
CA GLN A 61 4.29 4.49 -18.86
C GLN A 61 4.33 3.09 -18.24
N TRP A 62 3.22 2.35 -18.08
CA TRP A 62 3.12 0.92 -17.70
C TRP A 62 1.72 0.40 -18.02
N TYR A 63 1.60 -0.79 -18.63
CA TYR A 63 0.30 -1.38 -18.98
C TYR A 63 0.20 -2.82 -18.45
N PRO A 64 -0.73 -3.13 -17.53
CA PRO A 64 -1.12 -4.51 -17.27
C PRO A 64 -1.83 -5.10 -18.50
N ASP A 65 -1.75 -6.42 -18.69
CA ASP A 65 -2.49 -7.13 -19.74
C ASP A 65 -3.84 -7.65 -19.21
N ASP A 66 -4.69 -8.13 -20.12
CA ASP A 66 -6.03 -8.65 -19.79
C ASP A 66 -5.97 -9.82 -18.79
N ALA A 67 -4.89 -10.60 -18.78
CA ALA A 67 -4.72 -11.70 -17.83
C ALA A 67 -4.45 -11.18 -16.41
N TYR A 68 -3.67 -10.10 -16.29
CA TYR A 68 -3.45 -9.41 -15.03
C TYR A 68 -4.74 -8.77 -14.50
N GLU A 69 -5.51 -8.09 -15.36
CA GLU A 69 -6.82 -7.54 -14.99
C GLU A 69 -7.76 -8.62 -14.47
N LYS A 70 -7.90 -9.71 -15.24
CA LYS A 70 -8.76 -10.82 -14.85
C LYS A 70 -8.34 -11.40 -13.50
N ALA A 71 -7.04 -11.59 -13.27
CA ALA A 71 -6.54 -12.12 -12.00
C ALA A 71 -6.92 -11.20 -10.82
N VAL A 72 -6.70 -9.88 -10.94
CA VAL A 72 -7.05 -8.92 -9.88
C VAL A 72 -8.55 -8.93 -9.58
N ILE A 73 -9.39 -8.93 -10.61
CA ILE A 73 -10.85 -8.95 -10.44
C ILE A 73 -11.31 -10.28 -9.81
N ASP A 74 -10.78 -11.42 -10.28
CA ASP A 74 -11.11 -12.73 -9.72
C ASP A 74 -10.72 -12.82 -8.22
N PHE A 75 -9.56 -12.26 -7.83
CA PHE A 75 -9.12 -12.21 -6.43
C PHE A 75 -9.95 -11.25 -5.57
N SER A 76 -10.44 -10.15 -6.16
CA SER A 76 -11.30 -9.18 -5.48
C SER A 76 -12.68 -9.76 -5.16
N GLY A 77 -13.15 -10.75 -5.93
CA GLY A 77 -14.48 -11.34 -5.78
C GLY A 77 -15.58 -10.41 -6.31
N HIS A 78 -16.75 -10.40 -5.66
CA HIS A 78 -17.88 -9.55 -6.03
C HIS A 78 -17.88 -8.26 -5.20
N ASP A 79 -18.39 -7.18 -5.80
CA ASP A 79 -18.60 -5.90 -5.13
C ASP A 79 -19.32 -6.10 -3.78
N SER A 80 -18.88 -5.36 -2.77
CA SER A 80 -19.35 -5.50 -1.40
C SER A 80 -19.62 -4.14 -0.76
N PRO A 81 -20.69 -4.00 0.04
CA PRO A 81 -21.07 -2.69 0.56
C PRO A 81 -20.09 -2.22 1.65
N ILE A 82 -19.83 -0.91 1.66
CA ILE A 82 -19.24 -0.23 2.82
C ILE A 82 -20.35 0.52 3.54
N THR A 83 -20.80 -0.01 4.67
CA THR A 83 -21.93 0.56 5.42
C THR A 83 -21.54 1.80 6.21
N THR A 84 -20.26 1.94 6.57
CA THR A 84 -19.75 3.08 7.34
C THR A 84 -18.44 3.60 6.75
N VAL A 85 -18.43 4.89 6.40
CA VAL A 85 -17.24 5.56 5.86
C VAL A 85 -16.47 6.24 6.99
N ILE A 86 -15.21 5.85 7.18
CA ILE A 86 -14.27 6.49 8.10
C ILE A 86 -13.70 7.74 7.42
N LYS A 87 -13.67 8.86 8.14
CA LYS A 87 -13.30 10.17 7.57
C LYS A 87 -12.18 10.86 8.35
N GLY A 88 -11.39 11.65 7.63
CA GLY A 88 -10.37 12.50 8.23
C GLY A 88 -9.17 11.73 8.77
N LYS A 89 -8.23 12.49 9.35
CA LYS A 89 -6.90 11.96 9.72
C LYS A 89 -6.90 11.06 10.96
N GLU A 90 -7.83 11.30 11.87
CA GLU A 90 -7.93 10.58 13.14
C GLU A 90 -9.41 10.41 13.49
N THR A 91 -9.83 9.18 13.77
CA THR A 91 -11.19 8.83 14.19
C THR A 91 -11.12 7.86 15.36
N VAL A 92 -11.97 8.05 16.37
CA VAL A 92 -12.09 7.11 17.50
C VAL A 92 -13.43 6.39 17.39
N ILE A 93 -13.40 5.05 17.45
CA ILE A 93 -14.58 4.20 17.44
C ILE A 93 -14.64 3.34 18.71
N ASP A 94 -15.83 3.14 19.25
CA ASP A 94 -16.10 2.19 20.33
C ASP A 94 -16.46 0.84 19.70
N ILE A 95 -15.74 -0.21 20.09
CA ILE A 95 -15.96 -1.58 19.59
C ILE A 95 -16.63 -2.47 20.65
N GLY A 96 -17.17 -1.87 21.71
CA GLY A 96 -17.81 -2.54 22.82
C GLY A 96 -16.83 -3.09 23.85
N ASN A 97 -17.38 -3.64 24.94
CA ASN A 97 -16.62 -4.24 26.05
C ASN A 97 -15.57 -3.31 26.68
N GLY A 98 -15.79 -1.99 26.60
CA GLY A 98 -14.87 -0.98 27.12
C GLY A 98 -13.57 -0.84 26.32
N MET A 99 -13.56 -1.25 25.05
CA MET A 99 -12.42 -1.07 24.14
C MET A 99 -12.72 0.00 23.11
N THR A 100 -11.72 0.81 22.79
CA THR A 100 -11.78 1.80 21.71
C THR A 100 -10.67 1.56 20.70
N ILE A 101 -10.94 1.85 19.44
CA ILE A 101 -9.92 1.89 18.39
C ILE A 101 -9.74 3.34 17.97
N THR A 102 -8.51 3.84 18.07
CA THR A 102 -8.11 5.07 17.39
C THR A 102 -7.57 4.71 16.02
N ILE A 103 -8.25 5.19 14.99
CA ILE A 103 -7.91 4.99 13.59
C ILE A 103 -7.10 6.19 13.14
N TYR A 104 -5.91 5.94 12.58
CA TYR A 104 -5.08 6.97 11.96
C TYR A 104 -5.00 6.74 10.46
N HIS A 105 -5.51 7.66 9.66
CA HIS A 105 -5.29 7.63 8.22
C HIS A 105 -3.85 8.03 7.90
N THR A 106 -3.17 7.20 7.10
CA THR A 106 -1.81 7.51 6.67
C THR A 106 -1.71 7.72 5.16
N GLY A 107 -2.53 7.02 4.37
CA GLY A 107 -2.46 7.11 2.91
C GLY A 107 -1.10 6.72 2.33
N ALA A 108 -0.37 5.82 3.02
CA ALA A 108 0.99 5.42 2.67
C ALA A 108 1.03 4.29 1.62
N HIS A 109 0.35 3.17 1.90
CA HIS A 109 0.36 1.97 1.06
C HIS A 109 -0.67 2.03 -0.08
N SER A 110 -1.87 2.50 0.25
CA SER A 110 -2.95 2.93 -0.65
C SER A 110 -3.39 4.35 -0.26
N PRO A 111 -4.21 5.06 -1.05
CA PRO A 111 -4.76 6.37 -0.68
C PRO A 111 -5.54 6.38 0.65
N GLY A 112 -6.27 5.31 0.96
CA GLY A 112 -7.10 5.15 2.15
C GLY A 112 -6.53 4.27 3.25
N GLU A 113 -5.24 3.93 3.22
CA GLU A 113 -4.63 3.12 4.28
C GLU A 113 -4.79 3.76 5.67
N ILE A 114 -5.15 2.91 6.63
CA ILE A 114 -5.30 3.25 8.05
C ILE A 114 -4.50 2.34 8.98
N LEU A 115 -4.03 2.91 10.08
CA LEU A 115 -3.54 2.18 11.27
C LEU A 115 -4.66 2.09 12.32
N LEU A 116 -4.75 0.98 13.03
CA LEU A 116 -5.71 0.77 14.11
C LEU A 116 -4.98 0.62 15.45
N TYR A 117 -5.08 1.63 16.31
CA TYR A 117 -4.46 1.63 17.63
C TYR A 117 -5.48 1.28 18.71
N ILE A 118 -5.16 0.29 19.55
CA ILE A 118 -6.01 -0.20 20.63
C ILE A 118 -5.24 -0.02 21.95
N LYS A 119 -5.49 1.10 22.62
CA LYS A 119 -4.75 1.50 23.82
C LYS A 119 -4.90 0.50 24.96
N GLU A 120 -6.09 -0.04 25.16
CA GLU A 120 -6.41 -1.00 26.22
C GLU A 120 -5.67 -2.34 26.05
N LYS A 121 -5.16 -2.62 24.85
CA LYS A 121 -4.35 -3.79 24.52
C LYS A 121 -2.87 -3.46 24.31
N ASP A 122 -2.50 -2.18 24.40
CA ASP A 122 -1.20 -1.66 24.03
C ASP A 122 -0.71 -2.22 22.69
N CYS A 123 -1.61 -2.22 21.69
CA CYS A 123 -1.34 -2.80 20.39
C CYS A 123 -1.72 -1.89 19.23
N ILE A 124 -1.05 -2.08 18.10
CA ILE A 124 -1.37 -1.42 16.84
C ILE A 124 -1.43 -2.44 15.70
N ILE A 125 -2.49 -2.37 14.88
CA ILE A 125 -2.61 -3.09 13.62
C ILE A 125 -2.17 -2.14 12.51
N THR A 126 -1.17 -2.55 11.72
CA THR A 126 -0.49 -1.67 10.77
C THR A 126 -0.89 -1.88 9.32
N GLY A 127 -1.81 -2.81 9.04
CA GLY A 127 -2.05 -3.31 7.70
C GLY A 127 -0.73 -3.61 7.00
N ASP A 128 -0.54 -2.98 5.84
CA ASP A 128 0.63 -3.11 4.98
C ASP A 128 1.57 -1.90 5.06
N CYS A 129 1.55 -1.13 6.14
CA CYS A 129 2.47 -0.01 6.30
C CYS A 129 3.95 -0.42 6.46
N ILE A 130 4.25 -1.55 7.11
CA ILE A 130 5.63 -2.01 7.31
C ILE A 130 6.03 -2.96 6.17
N GLN A 131 6.63 -2.40 5.11
CA GLN A 131 6.90 -3.11 3.85
C GLN A 131 8.28 -3.78 3.79
N VAL A 132 9.28 -3.29 4.55
CA VAL A 132 10.61 -3.89 4.60
C VAL A 132 11.23 -4.04 3.20
N ARG A 133 11.48 -5.28 2.74
CA ARG A 133 11.96 -5.64 1.40
C ARG A 133 10.87 -6.29 0.55
N GLY A 134 9.62 -6.19 0.97
CA GLY A 134 8.48 -6.84 0.34
C GLY A 134 8.38 -8.28 0.81
N THR A 135 7.58 -9.07 0.09
CA THR A 135 7.25 -10.44 0.50
C THR A 135 7.80 -11.44 -0.52
N MET A 136 8.43 -12.50 -0.04
CA MET A 136 8.90 -13.60 -0.88
C MET A 136 7.85 -14.71 -0.91
N ASN A 137 7.46 -15.16 -2.11
CA ASN A 137 6.62 -16.35 -2.23
C ASN A 137 7.44 -17.65 -2.10
N GLU A 138 6.75 -18.79 -2.01
CA GLU A 138 7.37 -20.11 -1.83
C GLU A 138 8.32 -20.51 -2.98
N SER A 139 8.15 -19.92 -4.16
CA SER A 139 9.00 -20.15 -5.33
C SER A 139 10.24 -19.24 -5.35
N GLY A 140 10.44 -18.39 -4.33
CA GLY A 140 11.56 -17.46 -4.25
C GLY A 140 11.42 -16.26 -5.19
N ILE A 141 10.21 -15.92 -5.62
CA ILE A 141 9.91 -14.67 -6.35
C ILE A 141 9.35 -13.66 -5.35
N GLY A 142 9.89 -12.45 -5.37
CA GLY A 142 9.49 -11.37 -4.48
C GLY A 142 8.41 -10.46 -5.06
N THR A 143 7.44 -10.07 -4.24
CA THR A 143 6.60 -8.90 -4.48
C THR A 143 7.30 -7.67 -3.91
N PHE A 144 7.47 -6.63 -4.72
CA PHE A 144 8.23 -5.44 -4.36
C PHE A 144 7.51 -4.62 -3.25
N PRO A 145 8.23 -3.95 -2.32
CA PRO A 145 7.62 -3.00 -1.38
C PRO A 145 6.71 -1.99 -2.07
N LEU A 146 5.49 -1.83 -1.56
CA LEU A 146 4.51 -0.91 -2.11
C LEU A 146 4.23 0.27 -1.16
N PHE A 147 4.46 1.47 -1.65
CA PHE A 147 3.91 2.71 -1.08
C PHE A 147 3.66 3.72 -2.21
N VAL A 148 2.54 4.43 -2.14
CA VAL A 148 2.09 5.36 -3.19
C VAL A 148 2.53 6.80 -2.93
N ASN A 149 2.99 7.11 -1.72
CA ASN A 149 3.52 8.41 -1.34
C ASN A 149 4.66 8.27 -0.30
N VAL A 150 5.83 8.80 -0.63
CA VAL A 150 7.03 8.69 0.22
C VAL A 150 6.91 9.45 1.54
N GLU A 151 6.34 10.65 1.53
CA GLU A 151 6.19 11.46 2.76
C GLU A 151 5.17 10.81 3.70
N HIS A 152 4.04 10.35 3.16
CA HIS A 152 3.05 9.60 3.93
C HIS A 152 3.63 8.31 4.52
N TYR A 153 4.43 7.58 3.74
CA TYR A 153 5.11 6.38 4.21
C TYR A 153 6.05 6.66 5.38
N ILE A 154 6.87 7.72 5.29
CA ILE A 154 7.74 8.16 6.38
C ILE A 154 6.92 8.53 7.62
N ASP A 155 5.84 9.29 7.45
CA ASP A 155 4.97 9.74 8.54
C ASP A 155 4.28 8.56 9.23
N ALA A 156 3.81 7.58 8.47
CA ALA A 156 3.18 6.37 8.97
C ALA A 156 4.15 5.52 9.81
N LEU A 157 5.35 5.26 9.30
CA LEU A 157 6.40 4.55 10.05
C LEU A 157 6.81 5.29 11.33
N ASN A 158 6.88 6.62 11.28
CA ASN A 158 7.15 7.43 12.48
C ASN A 158 5.99 7.39 13.48
N LYS A 159 4.73 7.40 13.01
CA LYS A 159 3.56 7.25 13.88
C LYS A 159 3.55 5.91 14.60
N ILE A 160 3.88 4.82 13.91
CA ILE A 160 4.00 3.48 14.52
C ILE A 160 5.09 3.47 15.60
N LYS A 161 6.21 4.18 15.39
CA LYS A 161 7.26 4.33 16.41
C LYS A 161 6.80 5.17 17.60
N GLU A 162 6.14 6.29 17.35
CA GLU A 162 5.67 7.24 18.36
C GLU A 162 4.64 6.61 19.31
N LEU A 163 3.69 5.83 18.77
CA LEU A 163 2.67 5.13 19.57
C LEU A 163 3.28 4.09 20.52
N ASN A 164 4.48 3.59 20.20
CA ASN A 164 5.33 2.79 21.07
C ASN A 164 4.62 1.58 21.75
N CYS A 165 3.72 0.94 21.01
CA CYS A 165 3.00 -0.25 21.47
C CYS A 165 3.93 -1.44 21.69
N THR A 166 3.71 -2.21 22.76
CA THR A 166 4.42 -3.48 22.98
C THR A 166 4.09 -4.54 21.95
N CYS A 167 2.88 -4.50 21.38
CA CYS A 167 2.39 -5.46 20.40
C CYS A 167 2.09 -4.78 19.05
N VAL A 168 2.73 -5.24 17.97
CA VAL A 168 2.54 -4.67 16.62
C VAL A 168 2.11 -5.76 15.65
N CYS A 169 0.87 -5.67 15.21
CA CYS A 169 0.21 -6.64 14.35
C CYS A 169 0.31 -6.18 12.89
N THR A 170 1.12 -6.89 12.10
CA THR A 170 1.22 -6.68 10.65
C THR A 170 0.27 -7.62 9.91
N ALA A 171 -0.09 -7.31 8.66
CA ALA A 171 -0.94 -8.22 7.88
C ALA A 171 -0.19 -9.50 7.46
N HIS A 172 1.09 -9.38 7.05
CA HIS A 172 1.82 -10.48 6.40
C HIS A 172 3.02 -11.03 7.19
N THR A 173 3.51 -10.33 8.21
CA THR A 173 4.67 -10.76 9.04
C THR A 173 4.25 -11.26 10.42
N GLY A 174 2.95 -11.24 10.72
CA GLY A 174 2.39 -11.65 12.01
C GLY A 174 2.51 -10.59 13.10
N ILE A 175 2.55 -11.06 14.35
CA ILE A 175 2.61 -10.22 15.55
C ILE A 175 4.06 -10.05 15.97
N LEU A 176 4.48 -8.80 16.10
CA LEU A 176 5.84 -8.40 16.45
C LEU A 176 5.87 -7.81 17.85
N THR A 177 6.98 -8.07 18.54
CA THR A 177 7.40 -7.25 19.69
C THR A 177 7.76 -5.85 19.24
N ARG A 178 7.89 -4.91 20.19
CA ARG A 178 8.33 -3.55 19.89
C ARG A 178 9.71 -3.51 19.27
N GLU A 179 10.63 -4.33 19.76
CA GLU A 179 12.01 -4.42 19.29
C GLU A 179 12.08 -4.93 17.84
N GLU A 180 11.35 -6.01 17.52
CA GLU A 180 11.27 -6.55 16.16
C GLU A 180 10.68 -5.52 15.19
N ALA A 181 9.58 -4.88 15.56
CA ALA A 181 8.97 -3.84 14.74
C ALA A 181 9.92 -2.65 14.50
N ASN A 182 10.73 -2.25 15.49
CA ASN A 182 11.73 -1.19 15.30
C ASN A 182 12.81 -1.56 14.28
N GLU A 183 13.29 -2.81 14.28
CA GLU A 183 14.24 -3.27 13.27
C GLU A 183 13.62 -3.34 11.88
N LEU A 184 12.37 -3.80 11.74
CA LEU A 184 11.68 -3.81 10.45
C LEU A 184 11.37 -2.41 9.92
N ILE A 185 11.04 -1.45 10.80
CA ILE A 185 10.85 -0.05 10.41
C ILE A 185 12.17 0.56 9.94
N LYS A 186 13.28 0.27 10.63
CA LYS A 186 14.62 0.70 10.22
C LYS A 186 15.01 0.10 8.87
N GLU A 187 14.71 -1.18 8.65
CA GLU A 187 14.95 -1.83 7.36
C GLU A 187 14.07 -1.24 6.25
N SER A 188 12.81 -0.91 6.54
CA SER A 188 11.90 -0.23 5.62
C SER A 188 12.46 1.13 5.17
N PHE A 189 12.96 1.94 6.10
CA PHE A 189 13.65 3.19 5.76
C PHE A 189 14.92 2.95 4.94
N ALA A 190 15.71 1.94 5.29
CA ALA A 190 16.94 1.62 4.56
C ALA A 190 16.63 1.20 3.11
N PHE A 191 15.65 0.32 2.89
CA PHE A 191 15.24 -0.09 1.56
C PHE A 191 14.71 1.08 0.74
N MET A 192 13.85 1.92 1.33
CA MET A 192 13.33 3.14 0.70
C MET A 192 14.47 4.04 0.20
N LEU A 193 15.47 4.30 1.04
CA LEU A 193 16.62 5.13 0.68
C LEU A 193 17.50 4.48 -0.40
N THR A 194 17.79 3.18 -0.28
CA THR A 194 18.54 2.44 -1.31
C THR A 194 17.81 2.47 -2.66
N HIS A 195 16.48 2.32 -2.67
CA HIS A 195 15.70 2.42 -3.90
C HIS A 195 15.77 3.81 -4.52
N GLN A 196 15.71 4.86 -3.69
CA GLN A 196 15.89 6.24 -4.12
C GLN A 196 17.28 6.46 -4.77
N GLU A 197 18.34 5.93 -4.16
CA GLU A 197 19.70 5.98 -4.71
C GLU A 197 19.80 5.26 -6.07
N HIS A 198 19.22 4.07 -6.18
CA HIS A 198 19.21 3.30 -7.43
C HIS A 198 18.47 4.04 -8.56
N ILE A 199 17.37 4.74 -8.27
CA ILE A 199 16.66 5.59 -9.25
C ILE A 199 17.56 6.72 -9.75
N ILE A 200 18.20 7.44 -8.82
CA ILE A 200 19.10 8.55 -9.15
C ILE A 200 20.28 8.05 -10.00
N ASP A 201 20.89 6.93 -9.62
CA ASP A 201 22.01 6.34 -10.34
C ASP A 201 21.64 5.88 -11.75
N THR A 202 20.44 5.31 -11.90
CA THR A 202 19.88 4.92 -13.21
C THR A 202 19.72 6.15 -14.09
N LEU A 203 19.07 7.21 -13.59
CA LEU A 203 18.82 8.43 -14.38
C LEU A 203 20.06 9.28 -14.64
N LYS A 204 21.09 9.23 -13.79
CA LYS A 204 22.39 9.89 -14.05
C LYS A 204 23.16 9.23 -15.21
N LYS A 205 22.96 7.94 -15.44
CA LYS A 205 23.61 7.17 -16.50
C LYS A 205 22.80 7.16 -17.80
N ALA A 206 21.54 7.60 -17.75
CA ALA A 206 20.68 7.67 -18.92
C ALA A 206 21.13 8.77 -19.87
N GLU A 207 21.31 8.44 -21.15
CA GLU A 207 21.66 9.41 -22.20
C GLU A 207 20.46 10.29 -22.62
N LYS A 208 19.24 9.84 -22.30
CA LYS A 208 17.97 10.49 -22.66
C LYS A 208 16.98 10.35 -21.50
N PRO A 209 15.96 11.25 -21.41
CA PRO A 209 14.86 11.07 -20.48
C PRO A 209 14.15 9.72 -20.66
N MET A 210 13.69 9.13 -19.57
CA MET A 210 13.12 7.78 -19.53
C MET A 210 11.65 7.78 -19.09
N ALA A 211 10.83 6.93 -19.68
CA ALA A 211 9.51 6.58 -19.15
C ALA A 211 9.65 5.76 -17.85
N LEU A 212 8.61 5.76 -17.00
CA LEU A 212 8.60 4.97 -15.76
C LEU A 212 8.97 3.49 -16.00
N HIS A 213 8.34 2.81 -16.95
CA HIS A 213 8.66 1.40 -17.24
C HIS A 213 10.09 1.19 -17.74
N GLU A 214 10.69 2.15 -18.45
CA GLU A 214 12.12 2.05 -18.82
C GLU A 214 13.01 2.12 -17.57
N ILE A 215 12.70 3.00 -16.61
CA ILE A 215 13.43 3.09 -15.34
C ILE A 215 13.29 1.79 -14.56
N VAL A 216 12.05 1.29 -14.42
CA VAL A 216 11.76 0.03 -13.72
C VAL A 216 12.50 -1.13 -14.35
N LYS A 217 12.57 -1.21 -15.68
CA LYS A 217 13.30 -2.27 -16.40
C LYS A 217 14.80 -2.24 -16.09
N GLU A 218 15.42 -1.07 -16.07
CA GLU A 218 16.84 -0.92 -15.71
C GLU A 218 17.09 -1.27 -14.22
N LEU A 219 16.21 -0.83 -13.33
CA LEU A 219 16.28 -1.15 -11.90
C LEU A 219 16.13 -2.65 -11.66
N HIS A 220 15.17 -3.30 -12.31
CA HIS A 220 14.93 -4.74 -12.24
C HIS A 220 16.15 -5.52 -12.71
N GLY A 221 16.62 -5.25 -13.94
CA GLY A 221 17.73 -5.97 -14.53
C GLY A 221 19.06 -5.84 -13.77
N LYS A 222 19.23 -4.77 -12.99
CA LYS A 222 20.47 -4.49 -12.27
C LYS A 222 20.42 -4.81 -10.78
N TYR A 223 19.32 -4.51 -10.10
CA TYR A 223 19.25 -4.53 -8.63
C TYR A 223 18.14 -5.44 -8.07
N TYR A 224 17.08 -5.70 -8.84
CA TYR A 224 15.84 -6.27 -8.33
C TYR A 224 15.37 -7.51 -9.10
N GLN A 225 16.31 -8.33 -9.59
CA GLN A 225 16.02 -9.50 -10.44
C GLN A 225 15.17 -10.56 -9.73
N VAL A 226 15.19 -10.58 -8.40
CA VAL A 226 14.39 -11.49 -7.57
C VAL A 226 12.90 -11.12 -7.52
N TYR A 227 12.56 -9.88 -7.85
CA TYR A 227 11.19 -9.38 -7.77
C TYR A 227 10.43 -9.60 -9.07
N GLU A 228 9.11 -9.73 -8.98
CA GLU A 228 8.25 -9.64 -10.14
C GLU A 228 8.22 -8.22 -10.73
N MET A 229 8.04 -8.11 -12.06
CA MET A 229 7.84 -6.82 -12.74
C MET A 229 6.36 -6.46 -12.84
N ALA A 230 5.70 -6.37 -11.68
CA ALA A 230 4.26 -6.08 -11.58
C ALA A 230 4.00 -4.61 -11.13
N TYR A 231 2.77 -4.32 -10.72
CA TYR A 231 2.32 -3.01 -10.26
C TYR A 231 3.23 -2.39 -9.19
N GLN A 232 3.63 -3.16 -8.19
CA GLN A 232 4.25 -2.67 -6.97
C GLN A 232 5.57 -1.92 -7.23
N ILE A 233 6.46 -2.48 -8.05
CA ILE A 233 7.72 -1.82 -8.40
C ILE A 233 7.48 -0.55 -9.22
N HIS A 234 6.44 -0.52 -10.07
CA HIS A 234 6.08 0.68 -10.84
C HIS A 234 5.51 1.77 -9.95
N ALA A 235 4.55 1.44 -9.08
CA ALA A 235 3.93 2.36 -8.14
C ALA A 235 4.94 2.99 -7.19
N THR A 236 5.79 2.17 -6.57
CA THR A 236 6.84 2.63 -5.64
C THR A 236 7.92 3.45 -6.35
N THR A 237 8.34 3.04 -7.55
CA THR A 237 9.29 3.82 -8.35
C THR A 237 8.68 5.18 -8.73
N HIS A 238 7.39 5.21 -9.08
CA HIS A 238 6.68 6.45 -9.39
C HIS A 238 6.59 7.38 -8.17
N ALA A 239 6.20 6.86 -7.00
CA ALA A 239 6.15 7.62 -5.75
C ALA A 239 7.51 8.25 -5.42
N GLN A 240 8.59 7.48 -5.56
CA GLN A 240 9.96 7.98 -5.38
C GLN A 240 10.33 9.05 -6.41
N CYS A 241 9.98 8.87 -7.68
CA CYS A 241 10.26 9.86 -8.71
C CYS A 241 9.54 11.19 -8.43
N GLN A 242 8.29 11.14 -7.97
CA GLN A 242 7.53 12.31 -7.58
C GLN A 242 8.15 13.01 -6.36
N TYR A 243 8.52 12.24 -5.34
CA TYR A 243 9.22 12.76 -4.16
C TYR A 243 10.52 13.46 -4.54
N LEU A 244 11.39 12.80 -5.33
CA LEU A 244 12.65 13.37 -5.79
C LEU A 244 12.46 14.62 -6.67
N LYS A 245 11.40 14.67 -7.47
CA LYS A 245 11.02 15.88 -8.22
C LYS A 245 10.61 17.01 -7.29
N ALA A 246 9.82 16.74 -6.26
CA ALA A 246 9.43 17.74 -5.26
C ALA A 246 10.67 18.28 -4.51
N LYS A 247 11.69 17.44 -4.27
CA LYS A 247 13.00 17.87 -3.73
C LYS A 247 13.93 18.52 -4.76
N GLY A 248 13.51 18.67 -6.01
CA GLY A 248 14.28 19.33 -7.07
C GLY A 248 15.44 18.51 -7.63
N ILE A 249 15.48 17.19 -7.38
CA ILE A 249 16.52 16.28 -7.87
C ILE A 249 16.16 15.76 -9.27
N LEU A 250 14.89 15.45 -9.51
CA LEU A 250 14.37 15.02 -10.82
C LEU A 250 13.51 16.11 -11.46
N LYS A 251 13.33 15.99 -12.77
CA LYS A 251 12.39 16.82 -13.56
C LYS A 251 11.60 15.96 -14.54
N ARG A 252 10.46 16.49 -14.98
CA ARG A 252 9.67 15.93 -16.08
C ARG A 252 10.01 16.63 -17.38
N VAL A 253 10.22 15.86 -18.44
CA VAL A 253 10.56 16.35 -19.79
C VAL A 253 9.47 15.93 -20.77
N PRO A 254 8.79 16.88 -21.44
CA PRO A 254 7.83 16.56 -22.50
C PRO A 254 8.51 15.89 -23.70
N HIS A 255 7.93 14.81 -24.20
CA HIS A 255 8.41 14.09 -25.38
C HIS A 255 7.25 13.37 -26.08
N ASN A 256 6.89 13.81 -27.30
CA ASN A 256 5.85 13.19 -28.14
C ASN A 256 4.52 12.91 -27.41
N GLY A 257 3.99 13.90 -26.68
CA GLY A 257 2.74 13.78 -25.93
C GLY A 257 2.86 13.05 -24.59
N LYS A 258 4.06 12.54 -24.25
CA LYS A 258 4.34 11.91 -22.96
C LYS A 258 5.20 12.81 -22.09
N LEU A 259 5.17 12.54 -20.79
CA LEU A 259 6.11 13.11 -19.84
C LEU A 259 7.10 12.03 -19.42
N LEU A 260 8.39 12.32 -19.55
CA LEU A 260 9.51 11.42 -19.20
C LEU A 260 10.27 11.98 -17.99
N TRP A 261 11.05 11.15 -17.31
CA TRP A 261 11.89 11.53 -16.17
C TRP A 261 13.34 11.77 -16.59
N SER A 262 13.97 12.76 -15.97
CA SER A 262 15.41 13.04 -16.12
C SER A 262 15.96 13.53 -14.79
N ILE A 263 17.26 13.31 -14.56
CA ILE A 263 18.00 14.07 -13.55
C ILE A 263 17.92 15.56 -13.88
N LYS A 264 17.79 16.41 -12.86
CA LYS A 264 17.68 17.86 -13.06
C LYS A 264 18.98 18.47 -13.56
#